data_AF-A0A2A6CVG7-F1
#
_entry.id   AF-A0A2A6CVG7-F1
#
_cell.length_a   1.000
_cell.length_b   1.000
_cell.length_c   1.000
_cell.angle_alpha   90.00
_cell.angle_beta   90.00
_cell.angle_gamma   90.00
#
_symmetry.space_group_name_H-M   'P 1'
#
loop_
_entity.id
_entity.type
_entity.pdbx_description
1 polymer ?
#
loop_
_entity_poly.entity_id
_entity_poly.type
_entity_poly.pdbx_seq_one_letter_code
_entity_poly.pdbx_strand_id
1 'polypeptide(L)'
;MILYVFTIFVIVYIVSFYRNVRKYPKGPFPLPLIGNLYHLNPEFLNERVHEIGKDYDGCFTLFLPRPIVMFTSFETIKESLISQGDTFAGRSHLPPETLLQMHDQTGLLISDGDVWRNQRRTSLRILRDLALEGNLEGQVNRSIDEMLKQIKDKNDGVTPYNIAVPIQLCIGNVINEILFGYHFEYDDTDRFDMFNGIIAKHLRTVKDNFFVLMVQAWPWAKNLPIIGEEGFKKPYENVKQYHQFIEDEVNKVSEHFHSDHEPTNFVEAYLGEMQKNKELECVTVYILMQTHYSLNN
;
A
#
# COMPACT_ATOMS: atom_id res chain seq x y z
N MET A 1 -49.37 10.26 -6.47
CA MET A 1 -48.64 10.60 -5.21
C MET A 1 -47.20 10.07 -5.22
N ILE A 2 -46.97 8.76 -5.43
CA ILE A 2 -45.62 8.16 -5.42
C ILE A 2 -44.66 8.81 -6.44
N LEU A 3 -45.11 9.04 -7.68
CA LEU A 3 -44.30 9.71 -8.70
C LEU A 3 -43.88 11.12 -8.29
N TYR A 4 -44.78 11.92 -7.71
CA TYR A 4 -44.46 13.27 -7.24
C TYR A 4 -43.44 13.27 -6.10
N VAL A 5 -43.58 12.35 -5.14
CA VAL A 5 -42.62 12.20 -4.04
C VAL A 5 -41.25 11.78 -4.58
N PHE A 6 -41.22 10.83 -5.52
CA PHE A 6 -39.99 10.40 -6.17
C PHE A 6 -39.32 11.56 -6.94
N THR A 7 -40.09 12.33 -7.73
CA THR A 7 -39.55 13.49 -8.46
C THR A 7 -39.00 14.55 -7.51
N ILE A 8 -39.69 14.86 -6.41
CA ILE A 8 -39.19 15.80 -5.38
C ILE A 8 -37.89 15.29 -4.78
N PHE A 9 -37.84 14.00 -4.41
CA PHE A 9 -36.63 13.38 -3.86
C PHE A 9 -35.45 13.48 -4.83
N VAL A 10 -35.66 13.19 -6.11
CA VAL A 10 -34.62 13.29 -7.15
C VAL A 10 -34.13 14.73 -7.30
N ILE A 11 -35.04 15.72 -7.32
CA ILE A 11 -34.65 17.14 -7.41
C ILE A 11 -33.84 17.56 -6.19
N VAL A 12 -34.29 17.22 -4.98
CA VAL A 12 -33.57 17.52 -3.73
C VAL A 12 -32.18 16.89 -3.73
N TYR A 13 -32.07 15.63 -4.16
CA TYR A 13 -30.79 14.93 -4.30
C TYR A 13 -29.86 15.64 -5.29
N ILE A 14 -30.34 15.98 -6.48
CA ILE A 14 -29.54 16.67 -7.52
C ILE A 14 -29.07 18.05 -7.03
N VAL A 15 -29.95 18.83 -6.41
CA VAL A 15 -29.60 20.13 -5.85
C VAL A 15 -28.57 19.98 -4.74
N SER A 16 -28.74 19.02 -3.84
CA SER A 16 -27.79 18.72 -2.76
C SER A 16 -26.42 18.31 -3.32
N PHE A 17 -26.40 17.45 -4.33
CA PHE A 17 -25.19 17.00 -5.02
C PHE A 17 -24.40 18.18 -5.61
N TYR A 18 -25.03 19.02 -6.43
CA TYR A 18 -24.32 20.15 -7.04
C TYR A 18 -23.98 21.26 -6.03
N ARG A 19 -24.72 21.39 -4.92
CA ARG A 19 -24.30 22.24 -3.80
C ARG A 19 -23.02 21.72 -3.14
N ASN A 20 -22.86 20.40 -3.02
CA ASN A 20 -21.64 19.80 -2.51
C ASN A 20 -20.47 19.98 -3.50
N VAL A 21 -20.69 19.76 -4.81
CA VAL A 21 -19.67 19.94 -5.85
C VAL A 21 -19.05 21.33 -5.81
N ARG A 22 -19.87 22.38 -5.62
CA ARG A 22 -19.42 23.78 -5.56
C ARG A 22 -18.47 24.11 -4.40
N LYS A 23 -18.30 23.23 -3.41
CA LYS A 23 -17.39 23.45 -2.27
C LYS A 23 -15.93 23.15 -2.60
N TYR A 24 -15.68 22.40 -3.67
CA TYR A 24 -14.36 21.91 -4.03
C TYR A 24 -13.75 22.72 -5.20
N PRO A 25 -12.44 22.63 -5.45
CA PRO A 25 -11.80 23.19 -6.62
C PRO A 25 -12.53 22.82 -7.92
N LYS A 26 -12.51 23.72 -8.91
CA LYS A 26 -13.15 23.47 -10.21
C LYS A 26 -12.53 22.24 -10.87
N GLY A 27 -13.36 21.51 -11.62
CA GLY A 27 -12.94 20.30 -12.33
C GLY A 27 -13.98 19.89 -13.37
N PRO A 28 -13.75 18.78 -14.08
CA PRO A 28 -14.67 18.27 -15.09
C PRO A 28 -16.07 18.05 -14.54
N PHE A 29 -17.09 18.34 -15.35
CA PHE A 29 -18.49 18.27 -14.93
C PHE A 29 -18.87 16.87 -14.41
N PRO A 30 -19.26 16.72 -13.13
CA PRO A 30 -19.61 15.40 -12.59
C PRO A 30 -21.11 15.11 -12.75
N LEU A 31 -21.45 13.87 -13.13
CA LEU A 31 -22.84 13.41 -13.15
C LEU A 31 -23.29 12.96 -11.74
N PRO A 32 -24.57 13.13 -11.38
CA PRO A 32 -25.08 12.56 -10.13
C PRO A 32 -24.90 11.04 -10.08
N LEU A 33 -24.68 10.50 -8.88
CA LEU A 33 -24.41 9.08 -8.59
C LEU A 33 -23.03 8.58 -9.05
N ILE A 34 -22.67 8.74 -10.33
CA ILE A 34 -21.46 8.16 -10.93
C ILE A 34 -20.27 9.13 -11.00
N GLY A 35 -20.51 10.44 -10.82
CA GLY A 35 -19.47 11.47 -10.91
C GLY A 35 -18.84 11.53 -12.29
N ASN A 36 -17.52 11.41 -12.35
CA ASN A 36 -16.68 11.46 -13.55
C ASN A 36 -16.35 10.08 -14.13
N LEU A 37 -16.88 8.98 -13.56
CA LEU A 37 -16.58 7.62 -14.05
C LEU A 37 -16.94 7.39 -15.53
N TYR A 38 -17.90 8.15 -16.08
CA TYR A 38 -18.37 7.99 -17.46
C TYR A 38 -17.35 8.33 -18.55
N HIS A 39 -16.29 9.07 -18.22
CA HIS A 39 -15.27 9.52 -19.18
C HIS A 39 -13.84 9.21 -18.74
N LEU A 40 -13.70 8.38 -17.71
CA LEU A 40 -12.42 7.88 -17.22
C LEU A 40 -12.27 6.44 -17.66
N ASN A 41 -11.19 6.16 -18.39
CA ASN A 41 -10.77 4.79 -18.67
C ASN A 41 -9.72 4.39 -17.62
N PRO A 42 -9.94 3.34 -16.81
CA PRO A 42 -8.96 2.86 -15.84
C PRO A 42 -7.58 2.56 -16.44
N GLU A 43 -7.51 2.10 -17.68
CA GLU A 43 -6.24 1.75 -18.36
C GLU A 43 -5.36 2.97 -18.62
N PHE A 44 -5.97 4.13 -18.89
CA PHE A 44 -5.29 5.37 -19.26
C PHE A 44 -5.54 6.48 -18.23
N LEU A 45 -5.85 6.11 -16.99
CA LEU A 45 -6.27 7.06 -15.96
C LEU A 45 -5.21 8.14 -15.70
N ASN A 46 -3.94 7.75 -15.63
CA ASN A 46 -2.83 8.66 -15.37
C ASN A 46 -2.69 9.72 -16.48
N GLU A 47 -2.74 9.31 -17.74
CA GLU A 47 -2.70 10.21 -18.90
C GLU A 47 -3.90 11.14 -18.89
N ARG A 48 -5.09 10.59 -18.66
CA ARG A 48 -6.34 11.37 -18.63
C ARG A 48 -6.34 12.40 -17.50
N VAL A 49 -5.88 12.03 -16.32
CA VAL A 49 -5.71 12.93 -15.17
C VAL A 49 -4.71 14.04 -15.50
N HIS A 50 -3.60 13.71 -16.15
CA HIS A 50 -2.61 14.69 -16.57
C HIS A 50 -3.15 15.68 -17.61
N GLU A 51 -3.90 15.22 -18.60
CA GLU A 51 -4.59 16.08 -19.58
C GLU A 51 -5.55 17.05 -18.90
N ILE A 52 -6.43 16.53 -18.03
CA ILE A 52 -7.37 17.36 -17.28
C ILE A 52 -6.60 18.39 -16.44
N GLY A 53 -5.50 17.98 -15.80
CA GLY A 53 -4.66 18.88 -15.02
C GLY A 53 -4.16 20.11 -15.77
N LYS A 54 -3.94 20.01 -17.09
CA LYS A 54 -3.54 21.15 -17.92
C LYS A 54 -4.65 22.20 -18.07
N ASP A 55 -5.91 21.77 -18.07
CA ASP A 55 -7.07 22.65 -18.22
C ASP A 55 -7.44 23.40 -16.92
N TYR A 56 -6.94 22.93 -15.77
CA TYR A 56 -7.29 23.44 -14.43
C TYR A 56 -6.04 23.84 -13.61
N ASP A 57 -4.98 24.30 -14.26
CA ASP A 57 -3.76 24.83 -13.60
C ASP A 57 -3.13 23.89 -12.56
N GLY A 58 -3.27 22.58 -12.77
CA GLY A 58 -2.69 21.56 -11.91
C GLY A 58 -3.38 21.31 -10.56
N CYS A 59 -4.57 21.89 -10.31
CA CYS A 59 -5.40 21.62 -9.13
C CYS A 59 -6.88 21.54 -9.50
N PHE A 60 -7.47 20.35 -9.37
CA PHE A 60 -8.88 20.13 -9.74
C PHE A 60 -9.53 19.02 -8.93
N THR A 61 -10.85 18.92 -9.03
CA THR A 61 -11.61 17.85 -8.36
C THR A 61 -12.16 16.85 -9.38
N LEU A 62 -11.93 15.57 -9.15
CA LEU A 62 -12.66 14.47 -9.79
C LEU A 62 -13.66 13.87 -8.80
N PHE A 63 -14.86 13.59 -9.27
CA PHE A 63 -15.87 12.87 -8.51
C PHE A 63 -15.84 11.39 -8.87
N LEU A 64 -15.21 10.55 -8.06
CA LEU A 64 -15.32 9.08 -8.16
C LEU A 64 -16.33 8.60 -7.12
N PRO A 65 -17.61 8.64 -7.50
CA PRO A 65 -18.79 8.98 -6.66
C PRO A 65 -18.62 9.87 -5.42
N ARG A 66 -17.42 10.40 -5.19
CA ARG A 66 -16.95 11.19 -4.06
C ARG A 66 -15.86 12.15 -4.55
N PRO A 67 -15.71 13.30 -3.90
CA PRO A 67 -14.71 14.28 -4.31
C PRO A 67 -13.29 13.78 -4.01
N ILE A 68 -12.43 13.79 -5.03
CA ILE A 68 -11.00 13.56 -4.94
C ILE A 68 -10.32 14.79 -5.53
N VAL A 69 -9.58 15.53 -4.72
CA VAL A 69 -8.79 16.68 -5.16
C VAL A 69 -7.46 16.17 -5.69
N MET A 70 -7.15 16.50 -6.94
CA MET A 70 -5.97 16.06 -7.67
C MET A 70 -4.98 17.22 -7.80
N PHE A 71 -3.71 16.94 -7.53
CA PHE A 71 -2.59 17.83 -7.79
C PHE A 71 -1.71 17.22 -8.86
N THR A 72 -1.45 17.95 -9.94
CA THR A 72 -0.71 17.42 -11.11
C THR A 72 0.45 18.29 -11.57
N SER A 73 0.59 19.51 -11.06
CA SER A 73 1.73 20.38 -11.35
C SER A 73 2.77 20.31 -10.25
N PHE A 74 4.03 20.57 -10.58
CA PHE A 74 5.12 20.55 -9.61
C PHE A 74 4.88 21.56 -8.48
N GLU A 75 4.37 22.74 -8.83
CA GLU A 75 4.10 23.82 -7.88
C GLU A 75 3.04 23.40 -6.85
N THR A 76 1.91 22.82 -7.28
CA THR A 76 0.83 22.41 -6.37
C THR A 76 1.20 21.20 -5.54
N ILE A 77 1.96 20.26 -6.10
CA ILE A 77 2.50 19.10 -5.36
C ILE A 77 3.52 19.57 -4.31
N LYS A 78 4.43 20.48 -4.66
CA LYS A 78 5.42 21.04 -3.72
C LYS A 78 4.75 21.82 -2.60
N GLU A 79 3.76 22.65 -2.92
CA GLU A 79 3.03 23.41 -1.92
C GLU A 79 2.29 22.48 -0.95
N SER A 80 1.54 21.50 -1.47
CA SER A 80 0.76 20.57 -0.66
C SER A 80 1.64 19.64 0.20
N LEU A 81 2.64 18.98 -0.41
CA LEU A 81 3.42 17.94 0.28
C LEU A 81 4.59 18.48 1.11
N ILE A 82 5.09 19.69 0.83
CA ILE A 82 6.23 20.28 1.55
C ILE A 82 5.78 21.48 2.39
N SER A 83 5.22 22.50 1.75
CA SER A 83 4.92 23.77 2.44
C SER A 83 3.75 23.62 3.43
N GLN A 84 2.78 22.80 3.07
CA GLN A 84 1.62 22.45 3.90
C GLN A 84 1.64 20.98 4.33
N GLY A 85 2.83 20.38 4.45
CA GLY A 85 3.01 18.94 4.66
C GLY A 85 2.20 18.37 5.82
N ASP A 86 2.12 19.08 6.95
CA ASP A 86 1.32 18.64 8.12
C ASP A 86 -0.19 18.57 7.83
N THR A 87 -0.70 19.42 6.92
CA THR A 87 -2.13 19.42 6.53
C THR A 87 -2.46 18.26 5.59
N PHE A 88 -1.53 17.88 4.71
CA PHE A 88 -1.69 16.81 3.74
C PHE A 88 -1.02 15.48 4.18
N ALA A 89 -0.58 15.39 5.43
CA ALA A 89 0.10 14.21 5.95
C ALA A 89 -0.81 12.99 6.14
N GLY A 90 -2.13 13.19 6.12
CA GLY A 90 -3.10 12.17 6.49
C GLY A 90 -3.20 10.97 5.53
N ARG A 91 -3.94 9.93 5.95
CA ARG A 91 -4.17 8.70 5.15
C ARG A 91 -5.65 8.46 4.89
N SER A 92 -5.95 7.82 3.76
CA SER A 92 -7.31 7.36 3.46
C SER A 92 -7.62 6.12 4.30
N HIS A 93 -8.68 6.18 5.10
CA HIS A 93 -9.22 5.05 5.85
C HIS A 93 -10.44 4.45 5.15
N LEU A 94 -10.44 4.46 3.82
CA LEU A 94 -11.50 3.92 2.99
C LEU A 94 -10.97 2.76 2.14
N PRO A 95 -11.83 1.90 1.60
CA PRO A 95 -11.40 0.93 0.59
C PRO A 95 -10.94 1.65 -0.69
N PRO A 96 -9.88 1.16 -1.37
CA PRO A 96 -9.18 -0.10 -1.11
C PRO A 96 -8.06 0.00 -0.07
N GLU A 97 -7.73 1.18 0.46
CA GLU A 97 -6.61 1.33 1.40
C GLU A 97 -6.81 0.46 2.66
N THR A 98 -8.03 0.37 3.18
CA THR A 98 -8.34 -0.55 4.30
C THR A 98 -8.15 -2.03 3.96
N LEU A 99 -8.02 -2.40 2.68
CA LEU A 99 -7.72 -3.76 2.24
C LEU A 99 -6.21 -4.02 2.16
N LEU A 100 -5.35 -3.11 2.62
CA LEU A 100 -3.90 -3.33 2.71
C LEU A 100 -3.42 -3.61 4.15
N GLN A 101 -4.33 -3.69 5.13
CA GLN A 101 -4.01 -4.04 6.52
C GLN A 101 -5.18 -4.73 7.24
N MET A 102 -4.88 -5.54 8.26
CA MET A 102 -5.90 -6.22 9.07
C MET A 102 -6.54 -5.30 10.14
N HIS A 103 -5.78 -4.35 10.66
CA HIS A 103 -6.20 -3.50 11.78
C HIS A 103 -6.11 -2.04 11.39
N ASP A 104 -7.09 -1.24 11.82
CA ASP A 104 -7.03 0.21 11.64
C ASP A 104 -5.92 0.82 12.52
N GLN A 105 -5.29 1.89 12.04
CA GLN A 105 -4.25 2.63 12.77
C GLN A 105 -3.03 1.79 13.18
N THR A 106 -2.63 0.81 12.35
CA THR A 106 -1.39 0.04 12.58
C THR A 106 -0.39 0.26 11.45
N GLY A 107 0.88 -0.03 11.72
CA GLY A 107 1.92 0.05 10.70
C GLY A 107 2.39 1.45 10.36
N LEU A 108 3.03 1.58 9.18
CA LEU A 108 3.52 2.84 8.63
C LEU A 108 2.79 3.32 7.37
N LEU A 109 2.10 2.42 6.67
CA LEU A 109 1.49 2.72 5.38
C LEU A 109 0.19 3.52 5.56
N ILE A 110 -0.69 3.09 6.48
CA ILE A 110 -2.07 3.61 6.62
C ILE A 110 -2.36 4.21 8.00
N SER A 111 -1.48 4.03 8.99
CA SER A 111 -1.61 4.76 10.27
C SER A 111 -1.47 6.27 10.07
N ASP A 112 -2.04 7.04 11.00
CA ASP A 112 -2.02 8.51 10.98
C ASP A 112 -1.69 9.08 12.37
N GLY A 113 -1.46 10.39 12.44
CA GLY A 113 -1.27 11.13 13.68
C GLY A 113 -0.05 10.67 14.48
N ASP A 114 -0.21 10.63 15.80
CA ASP A 114 0.91 10.33 16.71
C ASP A 114 1.35 8.87 16.65
N VAL A 115 0.42 7.95 16.34
CA VAL A 115 0.75 6.54 16.07
C VAL A 115 1.75 6.47 14.92
N TRP A 116 1.42 7.05 13.77
CA TRP A 116 2.31 7.06 12.61
C TRP A 116 3.66 7.73 12.91
N ARG A 117 3.66 8.88 13.61
CA ARG A 117 4.87 9.61 13.96
C ARG A 117 5.81 8.78 14.85
N ASN A 118 5.27 8.16 15.89
CA ASN A 118 6.03 7.32 16.81
C ASN A 118 6.61 6.11 16.11
N GLN A 119 5.80 5.45 15.27
CA GLN A 119 6.22 4.31 14.51
C GLN A 119 7.33 4.67 13.52
N ARG A 120 7.10 5.69 12.69
CA ARG A 120 8.08 6.16 11.71
C ARG A 120 9.40 6.54 12.37
N ARG A 121 9.36 7.28 13.48
CA ARG A 121 10.57 7.71 14.19
C ARG A 121 11.35 6.51 14.72
N THR A 122 10.65 5.55 15.34
CA THR A 122 11.26 4.35 15.91
C THR A 122 11.88 3.49 14.82
N SER A 123 11.13 3.20 13.75
CA SER A 123 11.62 2.41 12.62
C SER A 123 12.81 3.04 11.92
N LEU A 124 12.78 4.37 11.68
CA LEU A 124 13.90 5.06 11.04
C LEU A 124 15.16 5.09 11.90
N ARG A 125 15.01 5.16 13.23
CA ARG A 125 16.15 5.06 14.15
C ARG A 125 16.75 3.65 14.08
N ILE A 126 15.93 2.62 14.25
CA ILE A 126 16.37 1.22 14.18
C ILE A 126 17.06 0.91 12.86
N LEU A 127 16.45 1.26 11.73
CA LEU A 127 17.04 1.02 10.41
C LEU A 127 18.37 1.77 10.21
N ARG A 128 18.51 2.96 10.78
CA ARG A 128 19.78 3.70 10.74
C ARG A 128 20.85 3.01 11.58
N ASP A 129 20.51 2.60 12.79
CA ASP A 129 21.45 1.95 13.71
C ASP A 129 21.93 0.63 13.10
N LEU A 130 21.00 -0.21 12.61
CA LEU A 130 21.31 -1.45 11.87
C LEU A 130 22.12 -1.20 10.58
N ALA A 131 21.90 -0.11 9.86
CA ALA A 131 22.66 0.20 8.66
C ALA A 131 24.07 0.75 8.94
N LEU A 132 24.27 1.39 10.09
CA LEU A 132 25.57 1.94 10.52
C LEU A 132 26.43 0.88 11.21
N GLU A 133 25.81 0.03 12.03
CA GLU A 133 26.48 -1.03 12.79
C GLU A 133 26.56 -2.33 11.98
N GLY A 134 25.53 -2.61 11.17
CA GLY A 134 25.49 -3.73 10.24
C GLY A 134 26.16 -3.39 8.92
N ASN A 135 26.86 -4.36 8.35
CA ASN A 135 27.51 -4.25 7.04
C ASN A 135 26.48 -4.29 5.90
N LEU A 136 25.55 -3.33 5.86
CA LEU A 136 24.44 -3.29 4.89
C LEU A 136 24.96 -3.29 3.45
N GLU A 137 26.03 -2.54 3.18
CA GLU A 137 26.69 -2.56 1.87
C GLU A 137 27.20 -3.96 1.50
N GLY A 138 27.82 -4.66 2.46
CA GLY A 138 28.23 -6.05 2.29
C GLY A 138 27.06 -7.00 2.06
N GLN A 139 25.94 -6.82 2.78
CA GLN A 139 24.73 -7.61 2.57
C GLN A 139 24.20 -7.45 1.13
N VAL A 140 24.08 -6.20 0.67
CA VAL A 140 23.66 -5.87 -0.69
C VAL A 140 24.62 -6.48 -1.72
N ASN A 141 25.92 -6.31 -1.54
CA ASN A 141 26.92 -6.85 -2.46
C ASN A 141 26.86 -8.39 -2.54
N ARG A 142 26.68 -9.09 -1.41
CA ARG A 142 26.50 -10.55 -1.40
C ARG A 142 25.26 -10.98 -2.17
N SER A 143 24.11 -10.35 -1.93
CA SER A 143 22.87 -10.67 -2.67
C SER A 143 23.00 -10.39 -4.17
N ILE A 144 23.74 -9.35 -4.57
CA ILE A 144 24.05 -9.07 -5.97
C ILE A 144 24.95 -10.16 -6.57
N ASP A 145 26.01 -10.57 -5.87
CA ASP A 145 26.91 -11.63 -6.35
C ASP A 145 26.17 -12.96 -6.54
N GLU A 146 25.28 -13.30 -5.61
CA GLU A 146 24.39 -14.47 -5.72
C GLU A 146 23.44 -14.38 -6.91
N MET A 147 22.79 -13.22 -7.11
CA MET A 147 21.92 -12.97 -8.25
C MET A 147 22.66 -13.11 -9.58
N LEU A 148 23.87 -12.53 -9.68
CA LEU A 148 24.70 -12.62 -10.89
C LEU A 148 25.13 -14.06 -11.16
N LYS A 149 25.49 -14.80 -10.11
CA LYS A 149 25.83 -16.23 -10.23
C LYS A 149 24.62 -17.04 -10.72
N GLN A 150 23.44 -16.83 -10.15
CA GLN A 150 22.19 -17.45 -10.60
C GLN A 150 21.93 -17.19 -12.09
N ILE A 151 22.05 -15.93 -12.53
CA ILE A 151 21.82 -15.56 -13.93
C ILE A 151 22.82 -16.29 -14.82
N LYS A 152 24.09 -16.32 -14.43
CA LYS A 152 25.15 -16.98 -15.19
C LYS A 152 24.93 -18.50 -15.28
N ASP A 153 24.46 -19.13 -14.22
CA ASP A 153 24.31 -20.59 -14.14
C ASP A 153 23.05 -21.08 -14.88
N LYS A 154 21.96 -20.31 -14.89
CA LYS A 154 20.69 -20.71 -15.53
C LYS A 154 20.44 -20.11 -16.93
N ASN A 155 21.15 -19.05 -17.30
CA ASN A 155 21.04 -18.49 -18.65
C ASN A 155 21.99 -19.23 -19.59
N ASP A 156 21.44 -20.07 -20.46
CA ASP A 156 22.19 -20.77 -21.51
C ASP A 156 22.61 -19.84 -22.67
N GLY A 157 22.20 -18.57 -22.63
CA GLY A 157 22.49 -17.55 -23.64
C GLY A 157 21.69 -17.72 -24.94
N VAL A 158 20.81 -18.71 -25.01
CA VAL A 158 20.03 -19.07 -26.21
C VAL A 158 18.55 -18.91 -25.96
N THR A 159 18.07 -19.36 -24.80
CA THR A 159 16.67 -19.27 -24.39
C THR A 159 16.39 -17.93 -23.69
N PRO A 160 15.25 -17.28 -23.96
CA PRO A 160 14.86 -16.09 -23.21
C PRO A 160 14.71 -16.42 -21.72
N TYR A 161 15.60 -15.85 -20.90
CA TYR A 161 15.59 -16.04 -19.45
C TYR A 161 14.88 -14.87 -18.76
N ASN A 162 13.91 -15.18 -17.90
CA ASN A 162 13.20 -14.17 -17.11
C ASN A 162 14.04 -13.72 -15.91
N ILE A 163 14.68 -12.55 -16.05
CA ILE A 163 15.53 -11.96 -14.99
C ILE A 163 14.74 -11.38 -13.81
N ALA A 164 13.40 -11.28 -13.90
CA ALA A 164 12.60 -10.73 -12.82
C ALA A 164 12.71 -11.56 -11.54
N VAL A 165 12.78 -12.89 -11.66
CA VAL A 165 12.89 -13.81 -10.52
C VAL A 165 14.21 -13.61 -9.74
N PRO A 166 15.41 -13.64 -10.37
CA PRO A 166 16.66 -13.34 -9.65
C PRO A 166 16.66 -11.96 -8.99
N ILE A 167 16.12 -10.95 -9.66
CA ILE A 167 16.07 -9.58 -9.12
C ILE A 167 15.15 -9.53 -7.90
N GLN A 168 13.98 -10.17 -7.98
CA GLN A 168 13.04 -10.27 -6.87
C GLN A 168 13.68 -10.96 -5.68
N LEU A 169 14.35 -12.10 -5.89
CA LEU A 169 15.02 -12.83 -4.83
C LEU A 169 16.14 -11.99 -4.17
N CYS A 170 16.94 -11.29 -4.97
CA CYS A 170 17.99 -10.40 -4.48
C CYS A 170 17.42 -9.31 -3.55
N ILE A 171 16.40 -8.58 -4.02
CA ILE A 171 15.75 -7.53 -3.22
C ILE A 171 15.09 -8.13 -1.97
N GLY A 172 14.41 -9.27 -2.13
CA GLY A 172 13.77 -9.99 -1.04
C GLY A 172 14.75 -10.40 0.05
N ASN A 173 15.90 -10.95 -0.32
CA ASN A 173 16.95 -11.37 0.61
C ASN A 173 17.56 -10.19 1.37
N VAL A 174 17.83 -9.07 0.70
CA VAL A 174 18.29 -7.85 1.39
C VAL A 174 17.27 -7.40 2.44
N ILE A 175 15.98 -7.40 2.09
CA ILE A 175 14.91 -7.01 3.01
C ILE A 175 14.79 -8.02 4.16
N ASN A 176 14.80 -9.32 3.89
CA ASN A 176 14.66 -10.37 4.91
C ASN A 176 15.86 -10.41 5.86
N GLU A 177 17.08 -10.14 5.37
CA GLU A 177 18.26 -10.09 6.23
C GLU A 177 18.17 -8.90 7.20
N ILE A 178 17.76 -7.72 6.72
CA ILE A 178 17.57 -6.54 7.57
C ILE A 178 16.44 -6.78 8.59
N LEU A 179 15.34 -7.40 8.15
CA LEU A 179 14.14 -7.50 8.97
C LEU A 179 14.18 -8.68 9.94
N PHE A 180 14.52 -9.86 9.45
CA PHE A 180 14.47 -11.13 10.20
C PHE A 180 15.83 -11.76 10.46
N GLY A 181 16.92 -11.24 9.87
CA GLY A 181 18.27 -11.78 10.05
C GLY A 181 18.56 -13.04 9.25
N TYR A 182 17.73 -13.43 8.28
CA TYR A 182 17.97 -14.59 7.43
C TYR A 182 17.87 -14.27 5.93
N HIS A 183 18.45 -15.16 5.13
CA HIS A 183 18.48 -15.11 3.68
C HIS A 183 17.92 -16.42 3.11
N PHE A 184 17.19 -16.37 1.99
CA PHE A 184 16.76 -17.57 1.27
C PHE A 184 17.85 -18.06 0.32
N GLU A 185 18.19 -19.34 0.44
CA GLU A 185 19.07 -20.00 -0.52
C GLU A 185 18.39 -20.10 -1.88
N TYR A 186 19.21 -20.04 -2.92
CA TYR A 186 18.72 -20.01 -4.29
C TYR A 186 17.96 -21.27 -4.73
N ASP A 187 18.31 -22.42 -4.16
CA ASP A 187 17.69 -23.70 -4.48
C ASP A 187 16.46 -24.01 -3.57
N ASP A 188 16.17 -23.14 -2.60
CA ASP A 188 15.04 -23.24 -1.67
C ASP A 188 14.19 -21.95 -1.67
N THR A 189 13.61 -21.64 -2.83
CA THR A 189 12.77 -20.44 -3.01
C THR A 189 11.28 -20.70 -2.77
N ASP A 190 10.86 -21.92 -2.44
CA ASP A 190 9.45 -22.30 -2.34
C ASP A 190 8.66 -21.36 -1.40
N ARG A 191 9.25 -21.03 -0.24
CA ARG A 191 8.64 -20.13 0.74
C ARG A 191 8.55 -18.68 0.21
N PHE A 192 9.58 -18.22 -0.49
CA PHE A 192 9.64 -16.89 -1.10
C PHE A 192 8.62 -16.76 -2.24
N ASP A 193 8.55 -17.77 -3.11
CA ASP A 193 7.62 -17.83 -4.23
C ASP A 193 6.17 -17.90 -3.76
N MET A 194 5.90 -18.66 -2.69
CA MET A 194 4.58 -18.68 -2.04
C MET A 194 4.18 -17.28 -1.57
N PHE A 195 5.07 -16.57 -0.85
CA PHE A 195 4.79 -15.22 -0.34
C PHE A 195 4.53 -14.22 -1.47
N ASN A 196 5.39 -14.21 -2.50
CA ASN A 196 5.20 -13.36 -3.68
C ASN A 196 3.90 -13.69 -4.42
N GLY A 197 3.54 -14.97 -4.51
CA GLY A 197 2.29 -15.42 -5.10
C GLY A 197 1.06 -14.87 -4.36
N ILE A 198 1.08 -14.87 -3.02
CA ILE A 198 0.00 -14.31 -2.19
C ILE A 198 -0.13 -12.79 -2.43
N ILE A 199 0.98 -12.05 -2.41
CA ILE A 199 0.99 -10.60 -2.66
C ILE A 199 0.48 -10.28 -4.06
N ALA A 200 1.03 -10.95 -5.09
CA ALA A 200 0.65 -10.71 -6.48
C ALA A 200 -0.83 -11.07 -6.75
N LYS A 201 -1.35 -12.11 -6.08
CA LYS A 201 -2.77 -12.46 -6.13
C LYS A 201 -3.63 -11.37 -5.47
N HIS A 202 -3.23 -10.87 -4.30
CA HIS A 202 -3.95 -9.83 -3.60
C HIS A 202 -3.98 -8.52 -4.41
N LEU A 203 -2.85 -8.06 -4.92
CA LEU A 203 -2.76 -6.84 -5.75
C LEU A 203 -3.60 -6.94 -7.02
N ARG A 204 -3.57 -8.08 -7.72
CA ARG A 204 -4.47 -8.33 -8.87
C ARG A 204 -5.93 -8.32 -8.47
N THR A 205 -6.26 -8.90 -7.31
CA THR A 205 -7.64 -8.86 -6.80
C THR A 205 -8.09 -7.44 -6.51
N VAL A 206 -7.26 -6.60 -5.90
CA VAL A 206 -7.61 -5.20 -5.62
C VAL A 206 -7.76 -4.38 -6.91
N LYS A 207 -6.89 -4.61 -7.90
CA LYS A 207 -6.86 -3.87 -9.16
C LYS A 207 -7.99 -4.28 -10.12
N ASP A 208 -8.16 -5.58 -10.36
CA ASP A 208 -8.94 -6.09 -11.49
C ASP A 208 -10.36 -6.50 -11.09
N ASN A 209 -10.67 -6.55 -9.78
CA ASN A 209 -11.99 -6.96 -9.30
C ASN A 209 -12.99 -5.79 -9.34
N PHE A 210 -13.97 -5.92 -10.24
CA PHE A 210 -15.07 -4.97 -10.38
C PHE A 210 -15.81 -4.70 -9.06
N PHE A 211 -16.00 -5.69 -8.19
CA PHE A 211 -16.67 -5.50 -6.91
C PHE A 211 -15.84 -4.67 -5.93
N VAL A 212 -14.51 -4.75 -5.97
CA VAL A 212 -13.63 -3.88 -5.17
C VAL A 212 -13.79 -2.43 -5.62
N LEU A 213 -13.81 -2.18 -6.93
CA LEU A 213 -14.08 -0.86 -7.49
C LEU A 213 -15.45 -0.30 -7.04
N MET A 214 -16.48 -1.15 -6.98
CA MET A 214 -17.81 -0.74 -6.46
C MET A 214 -17.74 -0.35 -4.99
N VAL A 215 -16.99 -1.08 -4.16
CA VAL A 215 -16.82 -0.76 -2.73
C VAL A 215 -15.99 0.52 -2.54
N GLN A 216 -14.97 0.76 -3.37
CA GLN A 216 -14.20 2.00 -3.38
C GLN A 216 -15.07 3.21 -3.76
N ALA A 217 -15.86 3.08 -4.83
CA ALA A 217 -16.78 4.10 -5.29
C ALA A 217 -17.89 4.37 -4.26
N TRP A 218 -18.47 3.31 -3.69
CA TRP A 218 -19.57 3.38 -2.73
C TRP A 218 -19.32 2.44 -1.53
N PRO A 219 -18.75 2.91 -0.41
CA PRO A 219 -18.41 2.03 0.71
C PRO A 219 -19.60 1.37 1.35
N TRP A 220 -20.79 1.97 1.27
CA TRP A 220 -22.00 1.34 1.77
C TRP A 220 -22.31 0.05 1.01
N ALA A 221 -21.81 -0.11 -0.22
CA ALA A 221 -21.95 -1.33 -1.02
C ALA A 221 -21.24 -2.54 -0.39
N LYS A 222 -20.29 -2.32 0.54
CA LYS A 222 -19.68 -3.41 1.33
C LYS A 222 -20.69 -4.21 2.16
N ASN A 223 -21.85 -3.63 2.45
CA ASN A 223 -22.92 -4.27 3.22
C ASN A 223 -23.88 -5.09 2.34
N LEU A 224 -23.72 -5.04 1.01
CA LEU A 224 -24.56 -5.81 0.09
C LEU A 224 -24.06 -7.26 -0.01
N PRO A 225 -24.94 -8.27 -0.19
CA PRO A 225 -24.54 -9.67 -0.11
C PRO A 225 -23.42 -10.05 -1.10
N ILE A 226 -23.59 -9.77 -2.40
CA ILE A 226 -22.61 -10.18 -3.43
C ILE A 226 -21.42 -9.20 -3.46
N ILE A 227 -21.69 -7.89 -3.45
CA ILE A 227 -20.64 -6.87 -3.56
C ILE A 227 -19.75 -6.85 -2.31
N GLY A 228 -20.32 -7.03 -1.12
CA GLY A 228 -19.56 -7.14 0.12
C GLY A 228 -18.73 -8.40 0.21
N GLU A 229 -19.25 -9.54 -0.27
CA GLU A 229 -18.52 -10.80 -0.28
C GLU A 229 -17.33 -10.76 -1.24
N GLU A 230 -17.57 -10.43 -2.51
CA GLU A 230 -16.54 -10.43 -3.56
C GLU A 230 -15.62 -9.21 -3.50
N GLY A 231 -16.14 -8.05 -3.11
CA GLY A 231 -15.44 -6.76 -3.16
C GLY A 231 -14.79 -6.32 -1.85
N PHE A 232 -15.07 -7.01 -0.74
CA PHE A 232 -14.50 -6.66 0.56
C PHE A 232 -14.00 -7.89 1.33
N LYS A 233 -14.87 -8.85 1.66
CA LYS A 233 -14.52 -9.99 2.52
C LYS A 233 -13.46 -10.91 1.91
N LYS A 234 -13.64 -11.36 0.66
CA LYS A 234 -12.64 -12.21 -0.01
C LYS A 234 -11.28 -11.51 -0.17
N PRO A 235 -11.19 -10.26 -0.66
CA PRO A 235 -9.94 -9.51 -0.65
C PRO A 235 -9.32 -9.41 0.75
N TYR A 236 -10.14 -9.19 1.79
CA TYR A 236 -9.71 -9.13 3.18
C TYR A 236 -9.21 -10.49 3.72
N GLU A 237 -9.74 -11.62 3.26
CA GLU A 237 -9.18 -12.94 3.58
C GLU A 237 -7.79 -13.15 2.98
N ASN A 238 -7.54 -12.65 1.77
CA ASN A 238 -6.19 -12.65 1.20
C ASN A 238 -5.25 -11.80 2.07
N VAL A 239 -5.76 -10.75 2.71
CA VAL A 239 -4.99 -9.90 3.64
C VAL A 239 -4.51 -10.68 4.85
N LYS A 240 -5.41 -11.51 5.39
CA LYS A 240 -5.10 -12.41 6.49
C LYS A 240 -3.98 -13.38 6.16
N GLN A 241 -3.94 -13.93 4.94
CA GLN A 241 -2.91 -14.90 4.54
C GLN A 241 -1.50 -14.31 4.55
N TYR A 242 -1.30 -13.09 4.02
CA TYR A 242 0.03 -12.48 4.07
C TYR A 242 0.40 -11.98 5.47
N HIS A 243 -0.58 -11.54 6.28
CA HIS A 243 -0.32 -11.18 7.68
C HIS A 243 0.15 -12.39 8.49
N GLN A 244 -0.50 -13.55 8.30
CA GLN A 244 -0.10 -14.79 8.96
C GLN A 244 1.33 -15.20 8.62
N PHE A 245 1.74 -15.03 7.36
CA PHE A 245 3.12 -15.30 6.97
C PHE A 245 4.11 -14.44 7.78
N ILE A 246 3.85 -13.14 7.88
CA ILE A 246 4.73 -12.23 8.63
C ILE A 246 4.67 -12.56 10.13
N GLU A 247 3.52 -12.99 10.64
CA GLU A 247 3.32 -13.37 12.06
C GLU A 247 4.20 -14.58 12.41
N ASP A 248 4.18 -15.59 11.54
CA ASP A 248 5.01 -16.77 11.70
C ASP A 248 6.51 -16.43 11.70
N GLU A 249 6.95 -15.49 10.85
CA GLU A 249 8.36 -15.04 10.81
C GLU A 249 8.75 -14.25 12.06
N VAL A 250 7.90 -13.32 12.49
CA VAL A 250 8.11 -12.55 13.72
C VAL A 250 8.16 -13.48 14.94
N ASN A 251 7.27 -14.47 15.01
CA ASN A 251 7.22 -15.42 16.10
C ASN A 251 8.51 -16.24 16.20
N LYS A 252 9.05 -16.75 15.08
CA LYS A 252 10.33 -17.47 15.07
C LYS A 252 11.50 -16.63 15.61
N VAL A 253 11.57 -15.36 15.21
CA VAL A 253 12.61 -14.45 15.71
C VAL A 253 12.39 -14.16 17.20
N SER A 254 11.13 -13.98 17.62
CA SER A 254 10.80 -13.71 19.02
C SER A 254 11.10 -14.86 19.97
N GLU A 255 11.01 -16.12 19.51
CA GLU A 255 11.35 -17.31 20.32
C GLU A 255 12.83 -17.34 20.71
N HIS A 256 13.69 -16.78 19.86
CA HIS A 256 15.14 -16.72 20.05
C HIS A 256 15.61 -15.37 20.61
N PHE A 257 14.68 -14.44 20.86
CA PHE A 257 14.99 -13.11 21.36
C PHE A 257 15.37 -13.14 22.84
N HIS A 258 16.54 -12.59 23.14
CA HIS A 258 17.05 -12.39 24.50
C HIS A 258 17.35 -10.90 24.69
N SER A 259 16.77 -10.28 25.72
CA SER A 259 16.89 -8.83 25.98
C SER A 259 18.31 -8.35 26.30
N ASP A 260 19.22 -9.30 26.56
CA ASP A 260 20.56 -9.04 27.05
C ASP A 260 21.60 -8.94 25.91
N HIS A 261 21.18 -9.25 24.67
CA HIS A 261 22.04 -9.17 23.49
C HIS A 261 21.69 -7.97 22.61
N GLU A 262 22.70 -7.47 21.90
CA GLU A 262 22.55 -6.41 20.92
C GLU A 262 21.72 -6.93 19.73
N PRO A 263 20.67 -6.20 19.31
CA PRO A 263 19.77 -6.68 18.28
C PRO A 263 20.48 -6.74 16.93
N THR A 264 20.32 -7.86 16.23
CA THR A 264 20.98 -8.13 14.94
C THR A 264 20.08 -7.83 13.74
N ASN A 265 18.78 -7.71 13.97
CA ASN A 265 17.77 -7.47 12.95
C ASN A 265 16.68 -6.52 13.46
N PHE A 266 15.84 -6.05 12.54
CA PHE A 266 14.81 -5.07 12.83
C PHE A 266 13.80 -5.58 13.87
N VAL A 267 13.36 -6.84 13.76
CA VAL A 267 12.35 -7.40 14.66
C VAL A 267 12.88 -7.42 16.10
N GLU A 268 14.11 -7.90 16.34
CA GLU A 268 14.73 -7.90 17.68
C GLU A 268 14.82 -6.49 18.26
N ALA A 269 15.33 -5.54 17.47
CA ALA A 269 15.45 -4.14 17.91
C ALA A 269 14.09 -3.52 18.24
N TYR A 270 13.08 -3.82 17.42
CA TYR A 270 11.73 -3.31 17.60
C TYR A 270 11.05 -3.94 18.81
N LEU A 271 11.23 -5.24 19.05
CA LEU A 271 10.75 -5.93 20.27
C LEU A 271 11.38 -5.33 21.53
N GLY A 272 12.68 -5.03 21.51
CA GLY A 272 13.36 -4.35 22.61
C GLY A 272 12.82 -2.93 22.87
N GLU A 273 12.45 -2.19 21.83
CA GLU A 273 11.83 -0.87 21.97
C GLU A 273 10.38 -0.94 22.47
N MET A 274 9.62 -1.97 22.08
CA MET A 274 8.28 -2.22 22.61
C MET A 274 8.28 -2.46 24.13
N GLN A 275 9.31 -3.10 24.68
CA GLN A 275 9.44 -3.26 26.13
C GLN A 275 9.60 -1.92 26.85
N LYS A 276 10.21 -0.92 26.19
CA LYS A 276 10.46 0.41 26.75
C LYS A 276 9.30 1.37 26.51
N ASN A 277 8.56 1.22 25.41
CA ASN A 277 7.48 2.10 25.01
C ASN A 277 6.16 1.35 24.81
N LYS A 278 5.21 1.57 25.74
CA LYS A 278 3.87 0.95 25.71
C LYS A 278 2.97 1.44 24.57
N GLU A 279 3.36 2.51 23.88
CA GLU A 279 2.63 3.02 22.71
C GLU A 279 2.98 2.25 21.42
N LEU A 280 3.95 1.33 21.47
CA LEU A 280 4.33 0.46 20.36
C LEU A 280 3.66 -0.91 20.53
N GLU A 281 2.78 -1.29 19.61
CA GLU A 281 2.13 -2.62 19.61
C GLU A 281 2.74 -3.55 18.55
N CYS A 282 2.72 -4.87 18.83
CA CYS A 282 3.30 -5.94 17.99
C CYS A 282 2.74 -5.92 16.56
N VAL A 283 1.47 -5.50 16.42
CA VAL A 283 0.73 -5.34 15.16
C VAL A 283 1.42 -4.37 14.18
N THR A 284 2.49 -3.70 14.60
CA THR A 284 3.21 -2.71 13.79
C THR A 284 4.43 -3.26 13.02
N VAL A 285 5.02 -4.37 13.46
CA VAL A 285 6.15 -5.01 12.73
C VAL A 285 5.71 -5.45 11.31
N TYR A 286 4.41 -5.72 11.17
CA TYR A 286 3.77 -6.29 9.99
C TYR A 286 3.78 -5.44 8.71
N ILE A 287 4.08 -4.13 8.79
CA ILE A 287 3.73 -3.19 7.71
C ILE A 287 4.95 -2.46 7.11
N LEU A 288 6.16 -2.64 7.67
CA LEU A 288 7.39 -2.12 7.05
C LEU A 288 7.77 -2.80 5.72
N MET A 289 7.18 -3.96 5.43
CA MET A 289 7.52 -4.81 4.27
C MET A 289 6.74 -4.46 2.99
N GLN A 290 5.86 -3.45 3.00
CA GLN A 290 4.91 -3.23 1.90
C GLN A 290 5.41 -2.32 0.75
N THR A 291 6.64 -1.80 0.79
CA THR A 291 7.06 -0.75 -0.16
C THR A 291 8.25 -1.11 -1.06
N HIS A 292 8.17 -2.18 -1.91
CA HIS A 292 8.97 -2.17 -3.16
C HIS A 292 8.61 -3.14 -4.32
N TYR A 293 7.33 -3.44 -4.59
CA TYR A 293 6.97 -4.31 -5.74
C TYR A 293 5.90 -3.79 -6.71
N SER A 294 5.82 -2.47 -6.91
CA SER A 294 4.91 -1.85 -7.90
C SER A 294 5.61 -1.18 -9.09
N LEU A 295 6.86 -1.53 -9.40
CA LEU A 295 7.54 -1.07 -10.60
C LEU A 295 7.94 -2.26 -11.45
N ASN A 296 6.96 -2.89 -12.08
CA ASN A 296 7.06 -3.58 -13.38
C ASN A 296 5.73 -4.30 -13.65
N ASN A 297 4.79 -3.56 -14.24
CA ASN A 297 3.91 -4.06 -15.30
C ASN A 297 3.90 -2.98 -16.38
#